data_AF-A0AAU3E8P2-F1
#
_entry.id   AF-A0AAU3E8P2-F1
#
_cell.length_a   1.000
_cell.length_b   1.000
_cell.length_c   1.000
_cell.angle_alpha   90.00
_cell.angle_beta   90.00
_cell.angle_gamma   90.00
#
_symmetry.space_group_name_H-M   'P 1'
#
loop_
_entity.id
_entity.type
_entity.pdbx_description
1 polymer ?
#
loop_
_entity_poly.entity_id
_entity_poly.type
_entity_poly.pdbx_seq_one_letter_code
_entity_poly.pdbx_strand_id
1 'polypeptide(L)'
;MIDAAQGDEIHPAFGVAVVTRRSGGGRSLFQSDLLHNETISLSVHEATRKRDLSHDWVHPGRELVEIEMSLAQWGSLVSSMGLGSGVPVTIRRTEHDPVVPEIPHQPRTAESLREVREVTDRMYARVKAATAELHEAIHEKKGVRATKEALSTLENAVAGAGSNAQFTVDSLVEAGEQVVAQARADIEAHVLEVVRLTGAEPSIETSSFDAPALPGPTTSRGEPTDV
;
A
#
# COMPACT_ATOMS: atom_id res chain seq x y z
N MET A 1 35.46 25.96 0.65
CA MET A 1 36.82 26.20 0.11
C MET A 1 36.61 26.74 -1.29
N ILE A 2 37.14 27.91 -1.61
CA ILE A 2 37.06 28.44 -2.98
C ILE A 2 38.16 27.74 -3.76
N ASP A 3 37.82 26.97 -4.79
CA ASP A 3 38.83 26.42 -5.69
C ASP A 3 39.26 27.55 -6.64
N ALA A 4 40.45 28.09 -6.37
CA ALA A 4 40.97 29.28 -7.04
C ALA A 4 41.32 29.05 -8.53
N ALA A 5 41.18 27.82 -9.04
CA ALA A 5 41.49 27.49 -10.44
C ALA A 5 40.38 27.89 -11.44
N GLN A 6 39.12 28.07 -11.03
CA GLN A 6 37.99 28.29 -11.96
C GLN A 6 37.03 29.44 -11.63
N GLY A 7 37.20 30.13 -10.50
CA GLY A 7 36.28 31.20 -10.06
C GLY A 7 34.94 30.68 -9.53
N ASP A 8 34.86 29.37 -9.31
CA ASP A 8 33.67 28.68 -8.82
C ASP A 8 33.76 28.55 -7.29
N GLU A 9 32.73 29.01 -6.61
CA GLU A 9 32.57 28.90 -5.17
C GLU A 9 31.98 27.54 -4.81
N ILE A 10 32.72 26.80 -3.97
CA ILE A 10 32.38 25.45 -3.54
C ILE A 10 32.19 25.43 -2.02
N HIS A 11 31.04 24.95 -1.58
CA HIS A 11 30.73 24.81 -0.15
C HIS A 11 29.96 23.50 0.12
N PRO A 12 30.31 22.71 1.15
CA PRO A 12 29.63 21.43 1.45
C PRO A 12 28.13 21.55 1.72
N ALA A 13 27.65 22.73 2.09
CA ALA A 13 26.23 23.01 2.30
C ALA A 13 25.48 23.46 1.03
N PHE A 14 26.14 23.53 -0.12
CA PHE A 14 25.50 23.88 -1.39
C PHE A 14 24.92 22.64 -2.04
N GLY A 15 23.64 22.70 -2.39
CA GLY A 15 22.98 21.65 -3.13
C GLY A 15 21.81 22.16 -3.95
N VAL A 16 21.39 21.33 -4.90
CA VAL A 16 20.24 21.58 -5.78
C VAL A 16 19.31 20.36 -5.70
N ALA A 17 18.04 20.61 -5.43
CA ALA A 17 16.99 19.59 -5.51
C ALA A 17 16.28 19.68 -6.85
N VAL A 18 16.12 18.54 -7.53
CA VAL A 18 15.43 18.43 -8.81
C VAL A 18 14.28 17.44 -8.67
N VAL A 19 13.08 17.90 -8.98
CA VAL A 19 11.88 17.05 -9.07
C VAL A 19 11.58 16.82 -10.55
N THR A 20 11.55 15.56 -10.94
CA THR A 20 11.23 15.14 -12.31
C THR A 20 10.11 14.13 -12.28
N ARG A 21 9.11 14.31 -13.14
CA ARG A 21 8.11 13.29 -13.41
C ARG A 21 8.69 12.28 -14.41
N ARG A 22 8.60 11.00 -14.10
CA ARG A 22 9.04 9.90 -14.95
C ARG A 22 7.84 9.13 -15.45
N SER A 23 7.86 8.85 -16.75
CA SER A 23 6.90 7.98 -17.43
C SER A 23 7.66 6.79 -18.02
N GLY A 24 7.11 5.58 -17.87
CA GLY A 24 7.78 4.36 -18.30
C GLY A 24 7.06 3.07 -17.94
N GLY A 25 7.77 1.95 -18.01
CA GLY A 25 7.24 0.63 -17.65
C GLY A 25 7.01 0.48 -16.13
N GLY A 26 6.13 -0.45 -15.75
CA GLY A 26 5.67 -0.64 -14.38
C GLY A 26 6.80 -0.75 -13.34
N ARG A 27 6.83 0.20 -12.40
CA ARG A 27 7.80 0.31 -11.32
C ARG A 27 7.19 -0.20 -10.02
N SER A 28 7.92 -1.09 -9.34
CA SER A 28 7.59 -1.42 -7.94
C SER A 28 8.13 -0.33 -7.02
N LEU A 29 7.27 0.17 -6.13
CA LEU A 29 7.58 1.20 -5.15
C LEU A 29 7.31 0.68 -3.74
N PHE A 30 8.07 1.20 -2.78
CA PHE A 30 7.87 0.89 -1.36
C PHE A 30 6.48 1.31 -0.92
N GLN A 31 5.80 0.41 -0.19
CA GLN A 31 4.44 0.60 0.30
C GLN A 31 3.39 0.85 -0.79
N SER A 32 3.61 0.26 -1.97
CA SER A 32 2.60 0.16 -3.02
C SER A 32 2.42 -1.28 -3.48
N ASP A 33 1.15 -1.68 -3.63
CA ASP A 33 0.77 -2.98 -4.17
C ASP A 33 0.61 -2.94 -5.70
N LEU A 34 0.74 -1.76 -6.32
CA LEU A 34 0.61 -1.56 -7.76
C LEU A 34 1.97 -1.39 -8.45
N LEU A 35 1.99 -1.67 -9.74
CA LEU A 35 3.08 -1.29 -10.64
C LEU A 35 2.76 0.08 -11.23
N HIS A 36 3.60 1.07 -10.94
CA HIS A 36 3.38 2.44 -11.38
C HIS A 36 4.07 2.71 -12.71
N ASN A 37 3.32 3.19 -13.69
CA ASN A 37 3.88 3.66 -14.96
C ASN A 37 4.34 5.12 -14.89
N GLU A 38 3.79 5.86 -13.93
CA GLU A 38 4.04 7.27 -13.69
C GLU A 38 4.56 7.44 -12.27
N THR A 39 5.78 7.97 -12.12
CA THR A 39 6.42 8.20 -10.82
C THR A 39 7.01 9.60 -10.74
N ILE A 40 7.24 10.05 -9.51
CA ILE A 40 7.98 11.28 -9.21
C ILE A 40 9.36 10.89 -8.71
N SER A 41 10.40 11.45 -9.32
CA SER A 41 11.79 11.33 -8.91
C SER A 41 12.24 12.65 -8.30
N LEU A 42 12.60 12.62 -7.03
CA LEU A 42 13.26 13.71 -6.30
C LEU A 42 14.73 13.34 -6.16
N SER A 43 15.62 14.12 -6.77
CA SER A 43 17.07 13.97 -6.64
C SER A 43 17.68 15.19 -5.97
N VAL A 44 18.69 14.98 -5.14
CA VAL A 44 19.47 16.06 -4.51
C VAL A 44 20.92 15.91 -4.93
N HIS A 45 21.49 16.99 -5.43
CA HIS A 45 22.86 17.07 -5.93
C HIS A 45 23.66 18.06 -5.11
N GLU A 46 24.97 17.87 -5.06
CA GLU A 46 25.91 18.93 -4.70
C GLU A 46 25.78 20.11 -5.69
N ALA A 47 26.22 21.29 -5.30
CA ALA A 47 26.19 22.44 -6.19
C ALA A 47 27.44 23.33 -6.08
N THR A 48 27.82 23.93 -7.20
CA THR A 48 28.82 24.99 -7.27
C THR A 48 28.18 26.28 -7.71
N ARG A 49 28.68 27.42 -7.23
CA ARG A 49 28.18 28.74 -7.60
C ARG A 49 29.27 29.52 -8.31
N LYS A 50 28.98 30.02 -9.50
CA LYS A 50 29.88 30.89 -10.27
C LYS A 50 29.28 32.27 -10.40
N ARG A 51 30.04 33.31 -10.04
CA ARG A 51 29.64 34.70 -10.27
C ARG A 51 30.31 35.24 -11.52
N ASP A 52 29.51 35.62 -12.51
CA ASP A 52 29.99 36.25 -13.73
C ASP A 52 29.01 37.34 -14.21
N LEU A 53 29.53 38.45 -14.74
CA LEU A 53 28.73 39.59 -15.24
C LEU A 53 27.63 40.07 -14.27
N SER A 54 27.91 40.08 -12.96
CA SER A 54 26.94 40.41 -11.89
C SER A 54 25.77 39.44 -11.72
N HIS A 55 25.84 38.25 -12.31
CA HIS A 55 24.89 37.16 -12.13
C HIS A 55 25.54 35.98 -11.40
N ASP A 56 24.76 35.30 -10.55
CA ASP A 56 25.17 34.09 -9.87
C ASP A 56 24.56 32.88 -10.58
N TRP A 57 25.40 32.03 -11.16
CA TRP A 57 25.03 30.79 -11.83
C TRP A 57 25.25 29.62 -10.88
N VAL A 58 24.25 28.76 -10.72
CA VAL A 58 24.34 27.53 -9.91
C VAL A 58 24.42 26.33 -10.84
N HIS A 59 25.46 25.51 -10.66
CA HIS A 59 25.66 24.30 -11.45
C HIS A 59 25.49 23.07 -10.55
N PRO A 60 24.63 22.11 -10.92
CA PRO A 60 24.51 20.85 -10.19
C PRO A 60 25.76 20.00 -10.42
N GLY A 61 26.27 19.42 -9.34
CA GLY A 61 27.42 18.53 -9.32
C GLY A 61 26.99 17.07 -9.21
N ARG A 62 27.61 16.34 -8.27
CA ARG A 62 27.35 14.92 -8.01
C ARG A 62 25.99 14.72 -7.32
N GLU A 63 25.28 13.67 -7.71
CA GLU A 63 24.04 13.25 -7.05
C GLU A 63 24.32 12.60 -5.69
N LEU A 64 23.61 13.03 -4.66
CA LEU A 64 23.71 12.53 -3.28
C LEU A 64 22.62 11.49 -2.96
N VAL A 65 21.41 11.70 -3.46
CA VAL A 65 20.30 10.79 -3.26
C VAL A 65 19.29 10.94 -4.39
N GLU A 66 18.71 9.81 -4.81
CA GLU A 66 17.56 9.76 -5.70
C GLU A 66 16.43 9.00 -4.99
N ILE A 67 15.28 9.65 -4.89
CA ILE A 67 14.06 9.12 -4.27
C ILE A 67 12.99 9.03 -5.36
N GLU A 68 12.35 7.87 -5.48
CA GLU A 68 11.24 7.63 -6.38
C GLU A 68 9.96 7.32 -5.59
N MET A 69 8.84 7.88 -6.02
CA MET A 69 7.55 7.74 -5.34
C MET A 69 6.38 7.82 -6.32
N SER A 70 5.22 7.32 -5.92
CA SER A 70 3.98 7.51 -6.68
C SER A 70 3.51 8.96 -6.56
N LEU A 71 2.59 9.38 -7.43
CA LEU A 71 2.01 10.72 -7.33
C LEU A 71 1.24 10.92 -6.02
N ALA A 72 0.58 9.87 -5.51
CA ALA A 72 -0.08 9.90 -4.21
C ALA A 72 0.93 10.15 -3.08
N GLN A 73 2.04 9.41 -3.07
CA GLN A 73 3.11 9.59 -2.09
C GLN A 73 3.74 10.98 -2.17
N TRP A 74 3.94 11.51 -3.38
CA TRP A 74 4.41 12.90 -3.57
C TRP A 74 3.41 13.92 -3.01
N GLY A 75 2.12 13.77 -3.31
CA GLY A 75 1.06 14.63 -2.77
C GLY A 75 1.02 14.61 -1.24
N SER A 76 1.13 13.42 -0.65
CA SER A 76 1.26 13.27 0.81
C SER A 76 2.52 13.93 1.34
N LEU A 77 3.67 13.77 0.69
CA LEU A 77 4.95 14.33 1.12
C LEU A 77 4.87 15.86 1.21
N VAL A 78 4.43 16.51 0.13
CA VAL A 78 4.29 17.97 0.07
C VAL A 78 3.25 18.49 1.08
N SER A 79 2.21 17.70 1.35
CA SER A 79 1.13 18.09 2.26
C SER A 79 1.40 17.77 3.74
N SER A 80 2.40 16.93 4.05
CA SER A 80 2.67 16.38 5.38
C SER A 80 3.51 17.27 6.31
N MET A 81 3.60 18.58 6.02
CA MET A 81 4.42 19.52 6.80
C MET A 81 4.03 19.52 8.29
N GLY A 82 4.97 19.15 9.16
CA GLY A 82 4.77 19.15 10.62
C GLY A 82 4.19 17.86 11.22
N LEU A 83 3.94 16.82 10.41
CA LEU A 83 3.52 15.50 10.87
C LEU A 83 4.75 14.59 11.03
N GLY A 84 5.12 14.28 12.27
CA GLY A 84 6.43 13.73 12.64
C GLY A 84 6.77 12.32 12.13
N SER A 85 5.85 11.59 11.48
CA SER A 85 6.11 10.25 10.93
C SER A 85 6.68 10.26 9.51
N GLY A 86 6.60 11.40 8.80
CA GLY A 86 7.04 11.51 7.40
C GLY A 86 6.20 10.65 6.42
N VAL A 87 6.69 10.52 5.19
CA VAL A 87 6.06 9.73 4.12
C VAL A 87 7.02 8.64 3.65
N PRO A 88 6.55 7.38 3.53
CA PRO A 88 7.33 6.27 3.00
C PRO A 88 7.66 6.51 1.52
N VAL A 89 8.94 6.35 1.16
CA VAL A 89 9.45 6.60 -0.20
C VAL A 89 10.45 5.52 -0.63
N THR A 90 10.67 5.38 -1.94
CA THR A 90 11.62 4.40 -2.49
C THR A 90 12.96 5.07 -2.75
N ILE A 91 14.04 4.61 -2.14
CA ILE A 91 15.38 5.10 -2.44
C ILE A 91 15.93 4.33 -3.64
N ARG A 92 16.38 5.05 -4.69
CA ARG A 92 16.96 4.47 -5.90
C ARG A 92 18.47 4.62 -5.98
N ARG A 93 19.00 5.69 -5.39
CA ARG A 93 20.43 6.00 -5.34
C ARG A 93 20.79 6.65 -4.03
N THR A 94 21.97 6.36 -3.53
CA THR A 94 22.59 7.04 -2.39
C THR A 94 23.99 7.50 -2.77
N GLU A 95 24.62 8.33 -1.94
CA GLU A 95 25.99 8.80 -2.17
C GLU A 95 26.99 7.64 -2.30
N HIS A 96 26.75 6.54 -1.58
CA HIS A 96 27.63 5.38 -1.55
C HIS A 96 27.21 4.30 -2.56
N ASP A 97 25.91 4.20 -2.85
CA ASP A 97 25.34 3.17 -3.71
C ASP A 97 24.61 3.80 -4.91
N PRO A 98 25.26 3.90 -6.08
CA PRO A 98 24.65 4.48 -7.27
C PRO A 98 23.59 3.58 -7.92
N VAL A 99 23.43 2.33 -7.46
CA VAL A 99 22.39 1.42 -7.93
C VAL A 99 21.85 0.64 -6.73
N VAL A 100 20.79 1.15 -6.11
CA VAL A 100 20.07 0.41 -5.07
C VAL A 100 19.26 -0.71 -5.74
N PRO A 101 19.29 -1.96 -5.22
CA PRO A 101 18.52 -3.06 -5.76
C PRO A 101 17.02 -2.75 -5.89
N GLU A 102 16.40 -3.22 -6.97
CA GLU A 102 14.97 -3.02 -7.20
C GLU A 102 14.14 -3.86 -6.22
N ILE A 103 13.05 -3.27 -5.71
CA ILE A 103 12.09 -3.96 -4.87
C ILE A 103 11.35 -4.98 -5.77
N PRO A 104 11.36 -6.28 -5.43
CA PRO A 104 10.57 -7.25 -6.18
C PRO A 104 9.07 -6.95 -5.99
N HIS A 105 8.32 -6.95 -7.09
CA HIS A 105 6.87 -6.74 -7.01
C HIS A 105 6.20 -7.95 -6.34
N GLN A 106 5.83 -7.78 -5.09
CA GLN A 106 5.09 -8.74 -4.29
C GLN A 106 3.92 -8.01 -3.65
N PRO A 107 2.71 -8.05 -4.25
CA PRO A 107 1.57 -7.33 -3.72
C PRO A 107 1.18 -7.91 -2.36
N ARG A 108 1.14 -7.08 -1.33
CA ARG A 108 0.81 -7.50 0.04
C ARG A 108 -0.62 -7.99 0.15
N THR A 109 -1.52 -7.52 -0.71
CA THR A 109 -2.87 -8.07 -0.86
C THR A 109 -2.88 -9.59 -1.05
N ALA A 110 -1.91 -10.16 -1.78
CA ALA A 110 -1.81 -11.61 -1.96
C ALA A 110 -1.36 -12.33 -0.68
N GLU A 111 -0.54 -11.68 0.15
CA GLU A 111 -0.15 -12.17 1.47
C GLU A 111 -1.32 -12.08 2.45
N SER A 112 -2.03 -10.95 2.50
CA SER A 112 -3.22 -10.76 3.33
C SER A 112 -4.29 -11.82 3.01
N LEU A 113 -4.53 -12.13 1.73
CA LEU A 113 -5.44 -13.21 1.33
C LEU A 113 -4.99 -14.60 1.77
N ARG A 114 -3.67 -14.87 1.79
CA ARG A 114 -3.13 -16.12 2.33
C ARG A 114 -3.32 -16.20 3.84
N GLU A 115 -3.00 -15.13 4.56
CA GLU A 115 -3.19 -15.05 6.01
C GLU A 115 -4.67 -15.26 6.39
N VAL A 116 -5.58 -14.60 5.65
CA VAL A 116 -7.04 -14.79 5.75
C VAL A 116 -7.42 -16.25 5.57
N ARG A 117 -6.89 -16.91 4.53
CA ARG A 117 -7.17 -18.33 4.26
C ARG A 117 -6.64 -19.22 5.38
N GLU A 118 -5.42 -19.01 5.85
CA GLU A 118 -4.85 -19.78 6.95
C GLU A 118 -5.62 -19.62 8.26
N VAL A 119 -6.03 -18.39 8.58
CA VAL A 119 -6.85 -18.08 9.76
C VAL A 119 -8.21 -18.78 9.66
N THR A 120 -8.82 -18.79 8.48
CA THR A 120 -10.09 -19.49 8.20
C THR A 120 -9.93 -21.01 8.33
N ASP A 121 -8.87 -21.59 7.74
CA ASP A 121 -8.59 -23.02 7.81
C ASP A 121 -8.34 -23.48 9.25
N ARG A 122 -7.62 -22.68 10.05
CA ARG A 122 -7.41 -22.94 11.49
C ARG A 122 -8.72 -22.90 12.27
N MET A 123 -9.61 -21.94 11.98
CA MET A 123 -10.93 -21.88 12.62
C MET A 123 -11.77 -23.11 12.28
N TYR A 124 -11.82 -23.47 11.00
CA TYR A 124 -12.58 -24.64 10.54
C TYR A 124 -12.06 -25.93 11.16
N ALA A 125 -10.73 -26.10 11.25
CA ALA A 125 -10.11 -27.24 11.92
C ALA A 125 -10.49 -27.31 13.41
N ARG A 126 -10.52 -26.17 14.11
CA ARG A 126 -10.87 -26.11 15.54
C ARG A 126 -12.34 -26.45 15.79
N VAL A 127 -13.26 -25.92 14.98
CA VAL A 127 -14.69 -26.25 15.04
C VAL A 127 -14.94 -27.73 14.71
N LYS A 128 -14.26 -28.26 13.68
CA LYS A 128 -14.35 -29.69 13.31
C LYS A 128 -13.86 -30.61 14.44
N ALA A 129 -12.73 -30.27 15.08
CA ALA A 129 -12.21 -31.03 16.21
C ALA A 129 -13.17 -31.02 17.41
N ALA A 130 -13.69 -29.84 17.80
CA ALA A 130 -14.65 -29.73 18.90
C ALA A 130 -15.97 -30.45 18.60
N THR A 131 -16.41 -30.48 17.34
CA THR A 131 -17.60 -31.23 16.91
C THR A 131 -17.36 -32.74 17.03
N ALA A 132 -16.17 -33.23 16.68
CA ALA A 132 -15.82 -34.65 16.82
C ALA A 132 -15.75 -35.08 18.29
N GLU A 133 -15.15 -34.26 19.17
CA GLU A 133 -15.12 -34.53 20.62
C GLU A 133 -16.52 -34.61 21.22
N LEU A 134 -17.43 -33.72 20.81
CA LEU A 134 -18.82 -33.78 21.24
C LEU A 134 -19.53 -35.04 20.73
N HIS A 135 -19.30 -35.42 19.47
CA HIS A 135 -19.87 -36.63 18.88
C HIS A 135 -19.42 -37.89 19.63
N GLU A 136 -18.13 -37.99 19.94
CA GLU A 136 -17.55 -39.08 20.73
C GLU A 136 -18.11 -39.12 22.16
N ALA A 137 -18.23 -37.97 22.82
CA ALA A 137 -18.80 -37.91 24.17
C ALA A 137 -20.26 -38.40 24.23
N ILE A 138 -21.05 -38.13 23.17
CA ILE A 138 -22.43 -38.59 23.04
C ILE A 138 -22.48 -40.09 22.68
N HIS A 139 -21.69 -40.51 21.69
CA HIS A 139 -21.70 -41.89 21.17
C HIS A 139 -21.18 -42.90 22.20
N GLU A 140 -20.06 -42.60 22.87
CA GLU A 140 -19.48 -43.46 23.90
C GLU A 140 -20.18 -43.34 25.26
N LYS A 141 -21.25 -42.54 25.36
CA LYS A 141 -22.02 -42.30 26.59
C LYS A 141 -21.13 -41.94 27.79
N LYS A 142 -20.15 -41.05 27.58
CA LYS A 142 -19.15 -40.62 28.59
C LYS A 142 -19.75 -39.90 29.82
N GLY A 143 -21.07 -39.77 29.89
CA GLY A 143 -21.80 -39.15 30.98
C GLY A 143 -22.01 -37.64 30.78
N VAL A 144 -23.02 -37.11 31.49
CA VAL A 144 -23.52 -35.73 31.33
C VAL A 144 -22.42 -34.67 31.50
N ARG A 145 -21.45 -34.91 32.40
CA ARG A 145 -20.34 -33.98 32.65
C ARG A 145 -19.41 -33.85 31.44
N ALA A 146 -18.97 -34.98 30.87
CA ALA A 146 -18.07 -34.99 29.72
C ALA A 146 -18.74 -34.38 28.48
N THR A 147 -20.03 -34.64 28.27
CA THR A 147 -20.80 -34.01 27.18
C THR A 147 -20.92 -32.49 27.37
N LYS A 148 -21.09 -32.00 28.60
CA LYS A 148 -21.17 -30.57 28.91
C LYS A 148 -19.83 -29.85 28.70
N GLU A 149 -18.72 -30.49 29.06
CA GLU A 149 -17.37 -29.97 28.82
C GLU A 149 -17.05 -29.92 27.31
N ALA A 150 -17.43 -30.94 26.54
CA ALA A 150 -17.30 -30.95 25.08
C ALA A 150 -18.19 -29.89 24.39
N LEU A 151 -19.42 -29.70 24.88
CA LEU A 151 -20.32 -28.65 24.38
C LEU A 151 -19.75 -27.24 24.63
N SER A 152 -19.23 -26.98 25.83
CA SER A 152 -18.58 -25.70 26.14
C SER A 152 -17.35 -25.44 25.26
N THR A 153 -16.59 -26.49 24.92
CA THR A 153 -15.45 -26.40 24.00
C THR A 153 -15.88 -26.01 22.59
N LEU A 154 -17.00 -26.58 22.10
CA LEU A 154 -17.60 -26.20 20.82
C LEU A 154 -18.12 -24.77 20.82
N GLU A 155 -18.84 -24.34 21.87
CA GLU A 155 -19.35 -22.97 22.02
C GLU A 155 -18.21 -21.95 21.99
N ASN A 156 -17.11 -22.23 22.70
CA ASN A 156 -15.91 -21.37 22.68
C ASN A 156 -15.24 -21.34 21.30
N ALA A 157 -15.20 -22.47 20.58
CA ALA A 157 -14.65 -22.53 19.23
C ALA A 157 -15.49 -21.72 18.22
N VAL A 158 -16.82 -21.76 18.36
CA VAL A 158 -17.75 -20.99 17.52
C VAL A 158 -17.70 -19.50 17.85
N ALA A 159 -17.68 -19.12 19.13
CA ALA A 159 -17.57 -17.73 19.56
C ALA A 159 -16.25 -17.09 19.11
N GLY A 160 -15.13 -17.80 19.26
CA GLY A 160 -13.82 -17.37 18.77
C GLY A 160 -13.72 -17.31 17.24
N ALA A 161 -14.55 -18.07 16.52
CA ALA A 161 -14.62 -17.99 15.06
C ALA A 161 -15.31 -16.72 14.58
N GLY A 162 -16.36 -16.26 15.28
CA GLY A 162 -17.05 -15.01 14.94
C GLY A 162 -16.13 -13.79 15.05
N SER A 163 -15.38 -13.66 16.15
CA SER A 163 -14.45 -12.53 16.34
C SER A 163 -13.29 -12.53 15.36
N ASN A 164 -12.71 -13.69 15.06
CA ASN A 164 -11.60 -13.77 14.11
C ASN A 164 -12.07 -13.62 12.66
N ALA A 165 -13.27 -14.08 12.30
CA ALA A 165 -13.85 -13.88 10.96
C ALA A 165 -14.13 -12.40 10.70
N GLN A 166 -14.60 -11.65 11.70
CA GLN A 166 -14.79 -10.21 11.56
C GLN A 166 -13.46 -9.48 11.31
N PHE A 167 -12.42 -9.76 12.11
CA PHE A 167 -11.08 -9.21 11.89
C PHE A 167 -10.51 -9.54 10.49
N THR A 168 -10.80 -10.76 10.01
CA THR A 168 -10.40 -11.24 8.68
C THR A 168 -11.09 -10.46 7.56
N VAL A 169 -12.39 -10.17 7.71
CA VAL A 169 -13.17 -9.35 6.77
C VAL A 169 -12.69 -7.90 6.80
N ASP A 170 -12.51 -7.31 7.99
CA ASP A 170 -12.07 -5.92 8.14
C ASP A 170 -10.69 -5.70 7.49
N SER A 171 -9.76 -6.64 7.67
CA SER A 171 -8.42 -6.60 7.06
C SER A 171 -8.47 -6.70 5.53
N LEU A 172 -9.43 -7.47 4.97
CA LEU A 172 -9.62 -7.58 3.53
C LEU A 172 -10.22 -6.30 2.93
N VAL A 173 -11.20 -5.70 3.64
CA VAL A 173 -11.79 -4.41 3.26
C VAL A 173 -10.72 -3.33 3.25
N GLU A 174 -9.90 -3.21 4.32
CA GLU A 174 -8.83 -2.23 4.42
C GLU A 174 -7.78 -2.38 3.30
N ALA A 175 -7.34 -3.61 3.02
CA ALA A 175 -6.42 -3.89 1.91
C ALA A 175 -7.03 -3.48 0.55
N GLY A 176 -8.32 -3.77 0.34
CA GLY A 176 -9.05 -3.37 -0.85
C GLY A 176 -9.16 -1.84 -1.01
N GLU A 177 -9.52 -1.14 0.06
CA GLU A 177 -9.61 0.32 0.07
C GLU A 177 -8.26 0.99 -0.24
N GLN A 178 -7.16 0.46 0.31
CA GLN A 178 -5.82 0.96 0.03
C GLN A 178 -5.44 0.80 -1.45
N VAL A 179 -5.72 -0.36 -2.06
CA VAL A 179 -5.46 -0.61 -3.49
C VAL A 179 -6.30 0.30 -4.37
N VAL A 180 -7.59 0.52 -4.03
CA VAL A 180 -8.48 1.42 -4.79
C VAL A 180 -7.98 2.86 -4.74
N ALA A 181 -7.56 3.33 -3.56
CA ALA A 181 -6.99 4.67 -3.41
C ALA A 181 -5.71 4.85 -4.26
N GLN A 182 -4.83 3.85 -4.26
CA GLN A 182 -3.62 3.84 -5.09
C GLN A 182 -3.96 3.85 -6.58
N ALA A 183 -4.91 3.02 -7.02
CA ALA A 183 -5.30 2.92 -8.42
C ALA A 183 -5.93 4.22 -8.94
N ARG A 184 -6.77 4.88 -8.13
CA ARG A 184 -7.36 6.16 -8.48
C ARG A 184 -6.29 7.23 -8.71
N ALA A 185 -5.30 7.31 -7.82
CA ALA A 185 -4.21 8.27 -7.97
C ALA A 185 -3.38 8.02 -9.24
N ASP A 186 -3.16 6.76 -9.60
CA ASP A 186 -2.46 6.38 -10.84
C ASP A 186 -3.27 6.73 -12.11
N ILE A 187 -4.58 6.54 -12.08
CA ILE A 187 -5.46 6.94 -13.20
C ILE A 187 -5.43 8.46 -13.37
N GLU A 188 -5.61 9.22 -12.28
CA GLU A 188 -5.54 10.69 -12.31
C GLU A 188 -4.18 11.18 -12.83
N ALA A 189 -3.10 10.52 -12.41
CA ALA A 189 -1.76 10.77 -12.95
C ALA A 189 -1.70 10.54 -14.46
N HIS A 190 -2.15 9.38 -14.92
CA HIS A 190 -2.10 9.02 -16.34
C HIS A 190 -2.92 9.98 -17.21
N VAL A 191 -4.11 10.37 -16.76
CA VAL A 191 -4.97 11.35 -17.45
C VAL A 191 -4.27 12.70 -17.57
N LEU A 192 -3.63 13.19 -16.50
CA LEU A 192 -2.87 14.45 -16.54
C LEU A 192 -1.70 14.41 -17.54
N GLU A 193 -1.03 13.25 -17.69
CA GLU A 193 0.04 13.10 -18.68
C GLU A 193 -0.50 13.07 -20.11
N VAL A 194 -1.60 12.36 -20.36
CA VAL A 194 -2.27 12.36 -21.67
C VAL A 194 -2.70 13.77 -22.06
N VAL A 195 -3.27 14.55 -21.13
CA VAL A 195 -3.61 15.96 -21.34
C VAL A 195 -2.37 16.79 -21.69
N ARG A 196 -1.26 16.62 -20.95
CA ARG A 196 -0.01 17.34 -21.22
C ARG A 196 0.57 17.02 -22.61
N LEU A 197 0.48 15.77 -23.05
CA LEU A 197 1.01 15.32 -24.33
C LEU A 197 0.12 15.69 -25.53
N THR A 198 -1.20 15.73 -25.34
CA THR A 198 -2.17 15.95 -26.42
C THR A 198 -2.71 17.37 -26.49
N GLY A 199 -2.54 18.18 -25.42
CA GLY A 199 -3.09 19.53 -25.32
C GLY A 199 -4.62 19.57 -25.15
N ALA A 200 -5.26 18.45 -24.84
CA ALA A 200 -6.71 18.37 -24.66
C ALA A 200 -7.15 18.91 -23.29
N GLU A 201 -8.15 19.79 -23.25
CA GLU A 201 -8.77 20.26 -22.00
C GLU A 201 -9.52 19.11 -21.30
N PRO A 202 -9.28 18.86 -19.99
CA PRO A 202 -9.94 17.79 -19.27
C PRO A 202 -11.41 18.15 -19.01
N SER A 203 -12.32 17.56 -19.79
CA SER A 203 -13.76 17.55 -19.46
C SER A 203 -14.02 16.43 -18.46
N ILE A 204 -13.75 16.66 -17.17
CA ILE A 204 -14.01 15.66 -16.12
C ILE A 204 -15.38 15.94 -15.51
N GLU A 205 -16.43 15.31 -16.02
CA GLU A 205 -17.53 14.89 -15.16
C GLU A 205 -17.07 13.64 -14.42
N THR A 206 -16.77 13.76 -13.12
CA THR A 206 -16.49 12.61 -12.27
C THR A 206 -17.77 11.77 -12.17
N SER A 207 -17.87 10.71 -12.95
CA SER A 207 -18.83 9.64 -12.64
C SER A 207 -18.33 8.94 -11.38
N SER A 208 -19.05 9.11 -10.28
CA SER A 208 -18.86 8.30 -9.09
C SER A 208 -19.03 6.84 -9.48
N PHE A 209 -17.93 6.08 -9.50
CA PHE A 209 -18.01 4.63 -9.64
C PHE A 209 -18.63 4.08 -8.35
N ASP A 210 -19.88 3.68 -8.43
CA ASP A 210 -20.59 3.05 -7.32
C ASP A 210 -19.95 1.67 -7.10
N ALA A 211 -19.33 1.48 -5.94
CA ALA A 211 -18.75 0.19 -5.59
C ALA A 211 -19.87 -0.86 -5.60
N PRO A 212 -19.67 -2.06 -6.19
CA PRO A 212 -20.69 -3.09 -6.16
C PRO A 212 -20.99 -3.44 -4.70
N ALA A 213 -22.23 -3.21 -4.29
CA ALA A 213 -22.70 -3.55 -2.95
C ALA A 213 -22.42 -5.04 -2.69
N LEU A 214 -21.66 -5.31 -1.63
CA LEU A 214 -21.44 -6.67 -1.16
C LEU A 214 -22.82 -7.33 -0.94
N PRO A 215 -23.05 -8.55 -1.47
CA PRO A 215 -24.32 -9.24 -1.26
C PRO A 215 -24.54 -9.43 0.23
N GLY A 216 -25.56 -8.76 0.76
CA GLY A 216 -25.98 -8.90 2.15
C GLY A 216 -26.33 -10.37 2.47
N PRO A 217 -26.28 -10.78 3.75
CA PRO A 217 -26.56 -12.15 4.14
C PRO A 217 -27.95 -12.53 3.66
N THR A 218 -28.01 -13.54 2.77
CA THR A 218 -29.25 -14.09 2.27
C THR A 218 -30.01 -14.70 3.44
N THR A 219 -31.00 -13.97 3.96
CA THR A 219 -31.95 -14.55 4.91
C THR A 219 -32.83 -15.50 4.12
N SER A 220 -32.60 -16.79 4.31
CA SER A 220 -33.50 -17.86 3.87
C SER A 220 -34.86 -17.64 4.55
N ARG A 221 -35.77 -16.97 3.84
CA ARG A 221 -37.18 -16.86 4.24
C ARG A 221 -37.85 -18.19 3.90
N GLY A 222 -38.24 -18.94 4.92
CA GLY A 222 -38.90 -20.22 4.78
C GLY A 222 -40.17 -20.13 3.92
N GLU A 223 -40.34 -21.14 3.06
CA GLU A 223 -41.60 -21.42 2.36
C GLU A 223 -42.73 -21.69 3.37
N PRO A 224 -43.95 -21.22 3.10
CA PRO A 224 -45.13 -21.69 3.80
C PRO A 224 -45.53 -23.05 3.21
N THR A 225 -45.42 -24.12 4.00
CA THR A 225 -46.14 -25.37 3.72
C THR A 225 -47.63 -25.15 3.92
N ASP A 226 -48.36 -25.30 2.83
CA ASP A 226 -49.81 -25.25 2.72
C ASP A 226 -50.37 -26.66 2.98
N VAL A 227 -50.93 -26.94 4.17
CA VAL A 227 -52.01 -27.93 4.42
C VAL A 227 -52.74 -27.60 5.73
#